data_AF-A0A965BY82-F1
#
_entry.id   AF-A0A965BY82-F1
#
_cell.length_a   1.000
_cell.length_b   1.000
_cell.length_c   1.000
_cell.angle_alpha   90.00
_cell.angle_beta   90.00
_cell.angle_gamma   90.00
#
_symmetry.space_group_name_H-M   'P 1'
#
loop_
_entity.id
_entity.type
_entity.pdbx_description
1 polymer ?
#
loop_
_entity_poly.entity_id
_entity_poly.type
_entity_poly.pdbx_seq_one_letter_code
_entity_poly.pdbx_strand_id
1 'polypeptide(L)' 'AQGVLGGGPGGAAVIAFDDGTRPHPKSRTTVAPGTRVTLLYPGGGGYGDPATRDPEALAADIRDGYVSPAGASRDYGAKP' A
#
# COMPACT_ATOMS: atom_id res chain seq x y z
N ALA A 1 9.60 -2.56 0.34
CA ALA A 1 10.75 -3.00 1.15
C ALA A 1 10.31 -4.15 2.07
N GLN A 2 11.21 -5.01 2.50
CA GLN A 2 10.90 -6.00 3.55
C GLN A 2 10.61 -5.25 4.86
N GLY A 3 9.61 -5.68 5.62
CA GLY A 3 9.43 -5.22 7.00
C GLY A 3 10.44 -5.89 7.94
N VAL A 4 10.56 -5.37 9.16
CA VAL A 4 11.51 -5.86 10.17
C VAL A 4 10.83 -6.03 11.54
N LEU A 5 11.39 -6.89 12.38
CA LEU A 5 10.94 -7.15 13.75
C LEU A 5 9.43 -7.46 13.88
N GLY A 6 8.90 -8.25 12.95
CA GLY A 6 7.46 -8.59 12.90
C GLY A 6 6.63 -7.71 11.98
N GLY A 7 7.20 -6.62 11.45
CA GLY A 7 6.54 -5.74 10.50
C GLY A 7 6.30 -6.39 9.14
N GLY A 8 5.14 -6.11 8.54
CA GLY A 8 4.78 -6.58 7.21
C GLY A 8 5.58 -5.91 6.07
N PRO A 9 5.64 -6.53 4.88
CA PRO A 9 6.28 -5.93 3.72
C PRO A 9 5.49 -4.70 3.23
N GLY A 10 6.21 -3.71 2.70
CA GLY A 10 5.59 -2.57 2.03
C GLY A 10 4.99 -2.95 0.68
N GLY A 11 3.93 -2.23 0.27
CA GLY A 11 3.29 -2.42 -1.04
C GLY A 11 4.28 -2.25 -2.19
N ALA A 12 4.13 -3.09 -3.23
CA ALA A 12 4.94 -3.01 -4.44
C ALA A 12 4.45 -1.87 -5.35
N ALA A 13 5.37 -1.29 -6.11
CA ALA A 13 4.99 -0.37 -7.17
C ALA A 13 4.25 -1.12 -8.27
N VAL A 14 3.14 -0.56 -8.76
CA VAL A 14 2.38 -1.12 -9.88
C VAL A 14 2.18 -0.05 -10.93
N ILE A 15 2.45 -0.40 -12.19
CA ILE A 15 2.06 0.38 -13.36
C ILE A 15 1.01 -0.46 -14.08
N ALA A 16 -0.18 0.11 -14.30
CA ALA A 16 -1.26 -0.55 -15.01
C ALA A 16 -1.86 0.40 -16.04
N PHE A 17 -2.02 -0.08 -17.27
CA PHE A 17 -2.77 0.63 -18.31
C PHE A 17 -4.23 0.14 -18.31
N ASP A 18 -5.11 0.92 -18.90
CA ASP A 18 -6.55 0.60 -19.01
C ASP A 18 -6.85 -0.59 -19.92
N ASP A 19 -5.95 -0.92 -20.85
CA ASP A 19 -6.01 -2.13 -21.68
C ASP A 19 -5.56 -3.42 -20.95
N GLY A 20 -5.17 -3.31 -19.68
CA GLY A 20 -4.68 -4.43 -18.87
C GLY A 20 -3.17 -4.65 -18.95
N THR A 21 -2.44 -3.91 -19.78
CA THR A 21 -0.97 -3.98 -19.85
C THR A 21 -0.35 -3.59 -18.50
N ARG A 22 0.65 -4.36 -18.06
CA ARG A 22 1.38 -4.14 -16.80
C ARG A 22 2.87 -4.08 -17.04
N PRO A 23 3.41 -2.90 -17.38
CA PRO A 23 4.84 -2.74 -17.60
C PRO A 23 5.65 -2.99 -16.34
N HIS A 24 6.90 -3.44 -16.51
CA HIS A 24 7.82 -3.55 -15.38
C HIS A 24 8.13 -2.13 -14.83
N PRO A 25 8.06 -1.87 -13.51
CA PRO A 25 8.23 -0.53 -12.94
C PRO A 25 9.60 0.12 -13.21
N LYS A 26 10.60 -0.67 -13.60
CA LYS A 26 11.96 -0.22 -13.96
C LYS A 26 12.26 -0.37 -15.46
N SER A 27 11.25 -0.24 -16.30
CA SER A 27 11.40 -0.32 -17.76
C SER A 27 11.05 1.00 -18.44
N ARG A 28 11.42 1.13 -19.72
CA ARG A 28 10.93 2.20 -20.59
C ARG A 28 9.76 1.66 -21.40
N THR A 29 8.63 2.35 -21.37
CA THR A 29 7.40 1.93 -22.05
C THR A 29 6.78 3.10 -22.78
N THR A 30 6.34 2.88 -24.02
CA THR A 30 5.59 3.86 -24.80
C THR A 30 4.12 3.84 -24.38
N VAL A 31 3.54 5.02 -24.15
CA VAL A 31 2.12 5.18 -23.85
C VAL A 31 1.45 5.81 -25.06
N ALA A 32 0.40 5.16 -25.58
CA ALA A 32 -0.34 5.69 -26.73
C ALA A 32 -1.19 6.90 -26.31
N PRO A 33 -1.48 7.85 -27.23
CA PRO A 33 -2.43 8.92 -26.95
C PRO A 33 -3.78 8.37 -26.49
N GLY A 34 -4.31 8.92 -25.40
CA GLY A 34 -5.60 8.53 -24.84
C GLY A 34 -5.56 7.39 -23.81
N THR A 35 -4.44 6.68 -23.65
CA THR A 35 -4.30 5.63 -22.64
C THR A 35 -4.34 6.20 -21.22
N ARG A 36 -5.18 5.62 -20.36
CA ARG A 36 -5.15 5.90 -18.92
C ARG A 36 -4.12 5.01 -18.24
N VAL A 37 -3.18 5.65 -17.56
CA VAL A 37 -2.16 4.98 -16.75
C VAL A 37 -2.47 5.16 -15.27
N THR A 38 -2.54 4.04 -14.54
CA THR A 38 -2.62 4.02 -13.08
C THR A 38 -1.23 3.69 -12.53
N LEU A 39 -0.73 4.57 -11.67
CA LEU A 39 0.52 4.40 -10.95
C LEU A 39 0.22 4.20 -9.46
N LEU A 40 0.51 3.01 -8.95
CA LEU A 40 0.51 2.75 -7.51
C LEU A 40 1.96 2.83 -7.03
N TYR A 41 2.25 3.85 -6.23
CA TYR A 41 3.58 4.04 -5.67
C TYR A 41 3.85 3.03 -4.55
N PRO A 42 5.11 2.60 -4.39
CA PRO A 42 5.45 1.61 -3.37
C PRO A 42 5.35 2.18 -1.96
N GLY A 43 5.07 1.31 -1.00
CA GLY A 43 5.09 1.63 0.43
C GLY A 43 6.41 1.24 1.11
N GLY A 44 6.65 1.83 2.29
CA GLY A 44 7.71 1.38 3.21
C GLY A 44 7.40 0.04 3.85
N GLY A 45 8.42 -0.71 4.27
CA GLY A 45 8.23 -1.89 5.11
C GLY A 45 7.89 -1.48 6.55
N GLY A 46 7.05 -2.28 7.21
CA GLY A 46 6.67 -2.02 8.60
C GLY A 46 7.78 -2.34 9.60
N TYR A 47 7.59 -1.85 10.83
CA TYR A 47 8.46 -2.12 11.97
C TYR A 47 7.61 -2.58 13.16
N GLY A 48 8.00 -3.68 13.79
CA GLY A 48 7.27 -4.22 14.95
C GLY A 48 6.02 -4.98 14.57
N ASP A 49 5.41 -5.66 15.55
CA ASP A 49 4.12 -6.33 15.38
C ASP A 49 2.99 -5.29 15.23
N PRO A 50 2.26 -5.27 14.09
CA PRO A 50 1.12 -4.39 13.89
C PRO A 50 0.05 -4.48 15.00
N ALA A 51 -0.16 -5.66 15.60
CA ALA A 51 -1.16 -5.85 16.66
C ALA A 51 -0.83 -5.08 17.94
N THR A 52 0.41 -4.61 18.08
CA THR A 52 0.87 -3.79 19.22
C THR A 52 0.81 -2.28 18.94
N ARG A 53 0.32 -1.86 17.77
CA ARG A 53 0.16 -0.43 17.46
C ARG A 53 -0.79 0.21 18.46
N ASP A 54 -0.40 1.38 18.98
CA ASP A 54 -1.22 2.19 19.86
C ASP A 54 -2.62 2.45 19.23
N PRO A 55 -3.71 2.09 19.92
CA PRO A 55 -5.07 2.30 19.42
C PRO A 55 -5.38 3.76 19.07
N GLU A 56 -4.85 4.74 19.81
CA GLU A 56 -5.09 6.16 19.50
C GLU A 56 -4.39 6.59 18.21
N ALA A 57 -3.16 6.12 18.01
CA ALA A 57 -2.41 6.34 16.78
C ALA A 57 -3.10 5.68 15.57
N LEU A 58 -3.60 4.45 15.73
CA LEU A 58 -4.35 3.77 14.66
C LEU A 58 -5.66 4.50 14.33
N ALA A 59 -6.39 5.00 15.32
CA ALA A 59 -7.59 5.79 15.09
C ALA A 59 -7.28 7.10 14.34
N ALA A 60 -6.12 7.72 14.61
CA ALA A 60 -5.65 8.87 13.86
C ALA A 60 -5.34 8.52 12.40
N ASP A 61 -4.61 7.43 12.14
CA ASP A 61 -4.31 6.98 10.78
C ASP A 61 -5.58 6.73 9.96
N ILE A 62 -6.64 6.19 10.60
CA ILE A 62 -7.93 5.94 9.95
C ILE A 62 -8.62 7.26 9.60
N ARG A 63 -8.68 8.20 10.54
CA ARG A 63 -9.29 9.51 10.35
C ARG A 63 -8.59 10.30 9.25
N ASP A 64 -7.27 10.19 9.20
CA ASP A 64 -6.42 10.93 8.26
C ASP A 64 -6.34 10.22 6.90
N GLY A 65 -6.92 9.02 6.77
CA GLY A 65 -7.03 8.27 5.52
C GLY A 65 -5.76 7.51 5.14
N TYR A 66 -4.77 7.41 6.03
CA TYR A 66 -3.57 6.59 5.81
C TYR A 66 -3.88 5.09 5.90
N VAL A 67 -4.85 4.71 6.75
CA VAL A 67 -5.33 3.35 6.90
C VAL A 67 -6.83 3.32 6.64
N SER A 68 -7.31 2.43 5.79
CA SER A 68 -8.76 2.23 5.62
C SER A 68 -9.32 1.39 6.78
N PRO A 69 -10.61 1.49 7.13
CA PRO A 69 -11.22 0.62 8.15
C PRO A 69 -11.00 -0.88 7.88
N ALA A 70 -11.10 -1.28 6.61
CA ALA A 70 -10.81 -2.66 6.20
C ALA A 70 -9.33 -3.02 6.37
N GLY A 71 -8.41 -2.09 6.11
CA GLY A 71 -6.98 -2.25 6.38
C GLY A 71 -6.68 -2.36 7.88
N ALA A 72 -7.33 -1.53 8.70
CA ALA A 72 -7.21 -1.58 10.16
C ALA A 72 -7.58 -2.95 10.72
N SER A 73 -8.70 -3.52 10.25
CA SER A 73 -9.13 -4.84 10.68
C SER A 73 -8.20 -5.96 10.20
N ARG A 74 -7.81 -5.91 8.92
CA ARG A 74 -6.93 -6.93 8.31
C ARG A 74 -5.53 -6.95 8.92
N ASP A 75 -4.91 -5.77 9.08
CA ASP A 75 -3.49 -5.68 9.35
C ASP A 75 -3.19 -5.45 10.84
N TYR A 76 -4.10 -4.81 11.58
CA TYR A 76 -3.89 -4.44 12.99
C TYR A 76 -4.83 -5.17 13.95
N GLY A 77 -5.73 -6.02 13.46
CA GLY A 77 -6.68 -6.76 14.29
C GLY A 77 -7.77 -5.90 14.93
N ALA A 78 -7.98 -4.68 14.43
CA ALA A 78 -9.04 -3.80 14.91
C ALA A 78 -10.41 -4.45 14.68
N LYS A 79 -11.24 -4.48 15.73
CA LYS A 79 -12.64 -4.89 15.63
C LYS A 79 -13.45 -3.76 14.97
N PRO A 80 -14.47 -4.09 14.17
CA PRO A 80 -15.29 -3.09 13.47
C PRO A 80 -16.02 -2.15 14.42
#